data_AF-A0A1B9Y999-F1
#
_entry.id   AF-A0A1B9Y999-F1
#
_cell.length_a   1.000
_cell.length_b   1.000
_cell.length_c   1.000
_cell.angle_alpha   90.00
_cell.angle_beta   90.00
_cell.angle_gamma   90.00
#
_symmetry.space_group_name_H-M   'P 1'
#
loop_
_entity.id
_entity.type
_entity.pdbx_description
1 polymer ?
#
loop_
_entity_poly.entity_id
_entity_poly.type
_entity_poly.pdbx_seq_one_letter_code
_entity_poly.pdbx_strand_id
1 'polypeptide(L)'
;MRTKIVLLFLLGWAGMVFSQISQTEKDNAKKEILKLNSFHKKFRALYNETNEKLTQLKQNFSGQSLDEDFTKLQKQYKDAKVYNDTLARNYQLYLANKTILLDKGISEQEIDEWFGYKSDVFSKTAKKDEEVDTNVYMYFGKNKVLEEDIFKGKNDETSQILRSVINNKGEKSYFGDIIVPKHKEEFYFYKYFKSKEIRAAKNEVKTKQIFLDKNKNLDVNRRKIIEDSITELKKINHFVLEKKYDCGDYILQPELRYKFKKLDVEIKDGYFCDIRVFVEDGEGNEHIFTNQIGISILFFSSFGTRKMMNYKSSVRKVSYDAYREYTDEKMKDLFISLSDVMSYNYKVGNHYIPHDIALELPTKPEENEKGNAVYQIKQETYLEKILELRAYTDFLTLFGDSQNGLAQVEGRAKFYLFPYPFRFFGSKKTLGQIEYFPAVSPSVNYSRFEKDSRYVQTKLDSTNTNYEVKNDIDLVEKRYLVMGLDLEILKWQNKNAPVSLSLYGLLNYNISEMNIHTVSDTITKSVKAMGFGGGLHLSTKRFNNFGFDYKAEFSWYDFQNFNTYQSEKIMLPPIIPIFRNEAEVFYHPNGSPNQAIFARLITYNYLGSSNNQAFYQFQFGYKFAIGNRTVSGKD
;
A
#
# COMPACT_ATOMS: atom_id res chain seq x y z
N MET A 1 -8.61 -17.83 36.75
CA MET A 1 -9.99 -18.20 37.12
C MET A 1 -10.79 -18.40 35.83
N ARG A 2 -10.73 -19.60 35.25
CA ARG A 2 -11.80 -20.63 35.23
C ARG A 2 -13.15 -20.15 34.65
N THR A 3 -13.17 -20.12 33.32
CA THR A 3 -14.31 -20.36 32.43
C THR A 3 -14.99 -21.70 32.78
N LYS A 4 -16.20 -21.64 33.33
CA LYS A 4 -17.18 -22.75 33.38
C LYS A 4 -18.59 -22.15 33.37
N ILE A 5 -19.54 -22.88 32.79
CA ILE A 5 -20.95 -22.52 32.51
C ILE A 5 -21.02 -21.76 31.17
N VAL A 6 -21.31 -22.38 30.02
CA VAL A 6 -22.60 -22.97 29.62
C VAL A 6 -22.32 -24.09 28.59
N LEU A 7 -22.26 -25.34 29.03
CA LEU A 7 -22.16 -26.53 28.16
C LEU A 7 -23.16 -27.62 28.61
N LEU A 8 -24.28 -27.19 29.21
CA LEU A 8 -25.32 -28.06 29.77
C LEU A 8 -26.68 -27.93 29.09
N PHE A 9 -26.79 -27.15 28.00
CA PHE A 9 -28.04 -26.99 27.24
C PHE A 9 -28.05 -27.70 25.88
N LEU A 10 -27.02 -28.50 25.55
CA LEU A 10 -26.86 -29.17 24.25
C LEU A 10 -26.98 -30.71 24.29
N LEU A 11 -27.42 -31.31 25.41
CA LEU A 11 -27.46 -32.77 25.58
C LEU A 11 -28.81 -33.33 26.08
N GLY A 12 -29.91 -32.60 25.92
CA GLY A 12 -31.25 -33.18 25.96
C GLY A 12 -31.94 -32.89 24.64
N TRP A 13 -32.89 -33.72 24.23
CA TRP A 13 -33.65 -33.66 22.96
C TRP A 13 -33.08 -34.53 21.83
N ALA A 14 -32.86 -35.81 22.16
CA ALA A 14 -33.21 -36.89 21.25
C ALA A 14 -34.71 -37.23 21.45
N GLY A 15 -35.51 -37.12 20.39
CA GLY A 15 -36.82 -37.79 20.23
C GLY A 15 -38.09 -36.95 20.51
N MET A 16 -38.73 -36.44 19.45
CA MET A 16 -40.19 -36.16 19.33
C MET A 16 -40.50 -36.18 17.82
N VAL A 17 -41.16 -37.16 17.19
CA VAL A 17 -42.54 -37.67 17.31
C VAL A 17 -43.58 -36.55 17.37
N PHE A 18 -44.29 -36.36 16.26
CA PHE A 18 -45.47 -35.51 16.11
C PHE A 18 -46.58 -35.98 17.07
N SER A 19 -46.81 -35.23 18.14
CA SER A 19 -47.99 -35.37 19.01
C SER A 19 -48.75 -34.05 19.02
N GLN A 20 -50.08 -34.10 18.95
CA GLN A 20 -50.94 -32.96 19.24
C GLN A 20 -50.63 -32.41 20.64
N ILE A 21 -50.46 -31.09 20.74
CA ILE A 21 -50.19 -30.36 21.99
C ILE A 21 -51.32 -30.62 22.99
N SER A 22 -50.97 -30.98 24.22
CA SER A 22 -51.90 -30.95 25.36
C SER A 22 -52.19 -29.51 25.79
N GLN A 23 -53.40 -29.24 26.29
CA GLN A 23 -53.78 -27.89 26.78
C GLN A 23 -52.77 -27.32 27.80
N THR A 24 -52.18 -28.19 28.62
CA THR A 24 -51.14 -27.85 29.59
C THR A 24 -49.83 -27.36 28.95
N GLU A 25 -49.44 -27.91 27.80
CA GLU A 25 -48.27 -27.46 27.05
C GLU A 25 -48.52 -26.11 26.35
N LYS A 26 -49.74 -25.88 25.85
CA LYS A 26 -50.16 -24.57 25.31
C LYS A 26 -50.10 -23.47 26.38
N ASP A 27 -50.56 -23.77 27.60
CA ASP A 27 -50.52 -22.83 28.72
C ASP A 27 -49.09 -22.51 29.18
N ASN A 28 -48.19 -23.50 29.15
CA ASN A 28 -46.77 -23.30 29.46
C ASN A 28 -46.07 -22.44 28.40
N ALA A 29 -46.32 -22.72 27.11
CA ALA A 29 -45.81 -21.91 26.00
C ALA A 29 -46.28 -20.44 26.11
N LYS A 30 -47.56 -20.22 26.41
CA LYS A 30 -48.12 -18.89 26.64
C LYS A 30 -47.41 -18.16 27.79
N LYS A 31 -47.15 -18.84 28.91
CA LYS A 31 -46.40 -18.26 30.04
C LYS A 31 -44.97 -17.85 29.64
N GLU A 32 -44.29 -18.62 28.80
CA GLU A 32 -42.94 -18.30 28.34
C GLU A 32 -42.91 -17.09 27.39
N ILE A 33 -43.84 -17.02 26.42
CA ILE A 33 -43.96 -15.86 25.54
C ILE A 33 -44.34 -14.60 26.33
N LEU A 34 -45.25 -14.71 27.31
CA LEU A 34 -45.61 -13.59 28.19
C LEU A 34 -44.44 -13.12 29.05
N LYS A 35 -43.55 -14.02 29.50
CA LYS A 35 -42.30 -13.63 30.16
C LYS A 35 -41.40 -12.85 29.21
N LEU A 36 -41.23 -13.31 27.98
CA LEU A 36 -40.44 -12.59 26.96
C LEU A 36 -41.03 -11.21 26.67
N ASN A 37 -42.35 -11.09 26.54
CA ASN A 37 -43.06 -9.82 26.40
C ASN A 37 -42.79 -8.88 27.59
N SER A 38 -42.98 -9.34 28.82
CA SER A 38 -42.74 -8.53 30.02
C SER A 38 -41.30 -7.99 30.08
N PHE A 39 -40.34 -8.82 29.67
CA PHE A 39 -38.93 -8.44 29.58
C PHE A 39 -38.71 -7.43 28.44
N HIS A 40 -39.29 -7.68 27.26
CA HIS A 40 -39.22 -6.78 26.12
C HIS A 40 -39.77 -5.38 26.46
N LYS A 41 -40.96 -5.32 27.06
CA LYS A 41 -41.63 -4.08 27.49
C LYS A 41 -40.76 -3.28 28.46
N LYS A 42 -40.15 -3.95 29.45
CA LYS A 42 -39.26 -3.30 30.42
C LYS A 42 -38.03 -2.68 29.75
N PHE A 43 -37.34 -3.43 28.90
CA PHE A 43 -36.14 -2.95 28.23
C PHE A 43 -36.44 -1.91 27.15
N ARG A 44 -37.62 -1.96 26.54
CA ARG A 44 -38.08 -0.95 25.58
C ARG A 44 -38.33 0.39 26.26
N ALA A 45 -38.93 0.39 27.45
CA ALA A 45 -39.08 1.59 28.25
C ALA A 45 -37.71 2.21 28.60
N LEU A 46 -36.76 1.39 29.06
CA LEU A 46 -35.39 1.84 29.36
C LEU A 46 -34.65 2.36 28.13
N TYR A 47 -34.80 1.69 26.98
CA TYR A 47 -34.22 2.15 25.72
C TYR A 47 -34.80 3.51 25.29
N ASN A 48 -36.12 3.67 25.32
CA ASN A 48 -36.78 4.93 24.96
C ASN A 48 -36.35 6.07 25.90
N GLU A 49 -36.38 5.85 27.21
CA GLU A 49 -35.93 6.84 28.20
C GLU A 49 -34.47 7.26 27.97
N THR A 50 -33.60 6.30 27.68
CA THR A 50 -32.18 6.56 27.42
C THR A 50 -31.98 7.32 26.11
N ASN A 51 -32.76 6.99 25.07
CA ASN A 51 -32.67 7.62 23.77
C ASN A 51 -33.25 9.06 23.77
N GLU A 52 -34.29 9.31 24.57
CA GLU A 52 -34.78 10.66 24.85
C GLU A 52 -33.70 11.50 25.54
N LYS A 53 -33.06 10.97 26.60
CA LYS A 53 -31.93 11.63 27.28
C LYS A 53 -30.77 11.90 26.33
N LEU A 54 -30.44 10.95 25.45
CA LEU A 54 -29.41 11.10 24.43
C LEU A 54 -29.77 12.22 23.43
N THR A 55 -31.04 12.33 23.06
CA THR A 55 -31.54 13.37 22.14
C THR A 55 -31.44 14.75 22.79
N GLN A 56 -31.83 14.87 24.06
CA GLN A 56 -31.67 16.11 24.85
C GLN A 56 -30.19 16.49 25.01
N LEU A 57 -29.32 15.54 25.34
CA LEU A 57 -27.87 15.78 25.44
C LEU A 57 -27.25 16.22 24.12
N LYS A 58 -27.70 15.66 22.99
CA LYS A 58 -27.26 16.08 21.64
C LYS A 58 -27.71 17.50 21.31
N GLN A 59 -28.93 17.88 21.69
CA GLN A 59 -29.46 19.24 21.46
C GLN A 59 -28.74 20.30 22.31
N ASN A 60 -28.32 19.93 23.51
CA ASN A 60 -27.59 20.82 24.41
C ASN A 60 -26.08 20.85 24.13
N PHE A 61 -25.58 20.00 23.23
CA PHE A 61 -24.18 19.96 22.84
C PHE A 61 -23.84 21.14 21.94
N SER A 62 -23.25 22.18 22.52
CA SER A 62 -22.66 23.30 21.79
C SER A 62 -21.13 23.25 21.87
N GLY A 63 -20.42 23.98 21.01
CA GLY A 63 -18.95 24.02 20.97
C GLY A 63 -18.26 24.58 22.22
N GLN A 64 -18.99 24.78 23.34
CA GLN A 64 -18.48 25.19 24.65
C GLN A 64 -18.76 24.13 25.75
N SER A 65 -19.21 22.92 25.40
CA SER A 65 -19.56 21.86 26.37
C SER A 65 -18.31 21.35 27.12
N LEU A 66 -18.43 21.13 28.43
CA LEU A 66 -17.33 20.67 29.30
C LEU A 66 -17.06 19.16 29.09
N ASP A 67 -15.87 18.68 29.45
CA ASP A 67 -15.48 17.25 29.36
C ASP A 67 -16.46 16.29 30.09
N GLU A 68 -17.11 16.79 31.14
CA GLU A 68 -18.16 16.03 31.85
C GLU A 68 -19.37 15.73 30.96
N ASP A 69 -19.72 16.61 30.04
CA ASP A 69 -20.87 16.44 29.15
C ASP A 69 -20.57 15.42 28.05
N PHE A 70 -19.33 15.37 27.57
CA PHE A 70 -18.87 14.33 26.65
C PHE A 70 -18.88 12.95 27.32
N THR A 71 -18.43 12.87 28.58
CA THR A 71 -18.45 11.62 29.35
C THR A 71 -19.89 11.15 29.61
N LYS A 72 -20.81 12.05 29.92
CA LYS A 72 -22.25 11.75 30.05
C LYS A 72 -22.83 11.25 28.73
N LEU A 73 -22.48 11.88 27.60
CA LEU A 73 -22.95 11.48 26.27
C LEU A 73 -22.45 10.07 25.88
N GLN A 74 -21.15 9.79 26.07
CA GLN A 74 -20.58 8.47 25.82
C GLN A 74 -21.23 7.38 26.68
N LYS A 75 -21.46 7.67 27.96
CA LYS A 75 -22.15 6.76 28.87
C LYS A 75 -23.57 6.47 28.38
N GLN A 76 -24.33 7.49 28.01
CA GLN A 76 -25.70 7.28 27.52
C GLN A 76 -25.76 6.56 26.18
N TYR A 77 -24.80 6.78 25.29
CA TYR A 77 -24.69 6.01 24.06
C TYR A 77 -24.42 4.53 24.34
N LYS A 78 -23.53 4.23 25.29
CA LYS A 78 -23.22 2.86 25.71
C LYS A 78 -24.45 2.18 26.34
N ASP A 79 -25.17 2.89 27.21
CA ASP A 79 -26.37 2.36 27.86
C ASP A 79 -27.49 2.10 26.84
N ALA A 80 -27.74 3.04 25.91
CA ALA A 80 -28.70 2.86 24.82
C ALA A 80 -28.37 1.64 23.95
N LYS A 81 -27.08 1.44 23.63
CA LYS A 81 -26.62 0.29 22.86
C LYS A 81 -26.86 -1.03 23.60
N VAL A 82 -26.54 -1.09 24.90
CA VAL A 82 -26.78 -2.29 25.74
C VAL A 82 -28.27 -2.64 25.77
N TYR A 83 -29.16 -1.66 25.91
CA TYR A 83 -30.60 -1.91 25.88
C TYR A 83 -31.08 -2.37 24.50
N ASN A 84 -30.58 -1.77 23.43
CA ASN A 84 -30.89 -2.20 22.05
C ASN A 84 -30.44 -3.64 21.78
N ASP A 85 -29.21 -4.00 22.16
CA ASP A 85 -28.68 -5.36 21.99
C ASP A 85 -29.49 -6.38 22.82
N THR A 86 -29.96 -5.96 23.99
CA THR A 86 -30.82 -6.77 24.86
C THR A 86 -32.21 -7.00 24.25
N LEU A 87 -32.81 -5.96 23.65
CA LEU A 87 -34.06 -6.05 22.91
C LEU A 87 -33.94 -6.96 21.69
N ALA A 88 -32.86 -6.79 20.91
CA ALA A 88 -32.58 -7.65 19.76
C ALA A 88 -32.43 -9.12 20.18
N ARG A 89 -31.71 -9.41 21.27
CA ARG A 89 -31.57 -10.78 21.79
C ARG A 89 -32.91 -11.35 22.26
N ASN A 90 -33.71 -10.56 22.97
CA ASN A 90 -35.04 -10.98 23.43
C ASN A 90 -35.96 -11.28 22.23
N TYR A 91 -35.90 -10.47 21.18
CA TYR A 91 -36.66 -10.70 19.95
C TYR A 91 -36.18 -11.96 19.18
N GLN A 92 -34.88 -12.24 19.15
CA GLN A 92 -34.36 -13.48 18.57
C GLN A 92 -34.82 -14.72 19.35
N LEU A 93 -34.88 -14.63 20.68
CA LEU A 93 -35.48 -15.69 21.52
C LEU A 93 -36.97 -15.85 21.24
N TYR A 94 -37.68 -14.76 21.02
CA TYR A 94 -39.06 -14.79 20.58
C TYR A 94 -39.21 -15.54 19.24
N LEU A 95 -38.44 -15.18 18.21
CA LEU A 95 -38.47 -15.86 16.90
C LEU A 95 -38.16 -17.35 17.00
N ALA A 96 -37.16 -17.73 17.79
CA ALA A 96 -36.82 -19.14 18.02
C ALA A 96 -37.97 -19.92 18.69
N ASN A 97 -38.60 -19.33 19.71
CA ASN A 97 -39.77 -19.93 20.35
C ASN A 97 -40.98 -19.99 19.39
N LYS A 98 -41.19 -18.94 18.59
CA LYS A 98 -42.26 -18.88 17.58
C LYS A 98 -42.15 -20.04 16.60
N THR A 99 -40.95 -20.32 16.06
CA THR A 99 -40.73 -21.47 15.16
C THR A 99 -41.10 -22.80 15.83
N ILE A 100 -40.66 -23.03 17.06
CA ILE A 100 -40.96 -24.27 17.80
C ILE A 100 -42.47 -24.41 18.07
N LEU A 101 -43.16 -23.31 18.37
CA LEU A 101 -44.60 -23.33 18.65
C LEU A 101 -45.45 -23.51 17.39
N LEU A 102 -44.99 -23.00 16.25
CA LEU A 102 -45.59 -23.25 14.94
C LEU A 102 -45.47 -24.74 14.57
N ASP A 103 -44.30 -25.35 14.77
CA ASP A 103 -44.08 -26.78 14.50
C ASP A 103 -44.96 -27.69 15.37
N LYS A 104 -45.38 -27.19 16.54
CA LYS A 104 -46.30 -27.88 17.43
C LYS A 104 -47.79 -27.57 17.15
N GLY A 105 -48.11 -26.71 16.17
CA GLY A 105 -49.48 -26.46 15.72
C GLY A 105 -50.23 -25.32 16.41
N ILE A 106 -49.54 -24.42 17.12
CA ILE A 106 -50.15 -23.16 17.59
C ILE A 106 -50.14 -22.16 16.44
N SER A 107 -51.24 -21.44 16.24
CA SER A 107 -51.33 -20.45 15.16
C SER A 107 -50.37 -19.28 15.37
N GLU A 108 -49.82 -18.77 14.28
CA GLU A 108 -48.94 -17.60 14.27
C GLU A 108 -49.58 -16.38 14.95
N GLN A 109 -50.87 -16.14 14.70
CA GLN A 109 -51.63 -15.03 15.25
C GLN A 109 -51.69 -15.09 16.79
N GLU A 110 -51.96 -16.26 17.37
CA GLU A 110 -51.99 -16.42 18.83
C GLU A 110 -50.62 -16.16 19.48
N ILE A 111 -49.53 -16.61 18.84
CA ILE A 111 -48.16 -16.42 19.35
C ILE A 111 -47.77 -14.93 19.30
N ASP A 112 -48.07 -14.26 18.18
CA ASP A 112 -47.80 -12.83 17.99
C ASP A 112 -48.61 -11.98 19.00
N GLU A 113 -49.86 -12.35 19.28
CA GLU A 113 -50.69 -11.68 20.30
C GLU A 113 -50.10 -11.80 21.70
N TRP A 114 -49.53 -12.96 22.06
CA TRP A 114 -48.90 -13.13 23.38
C TRP A 114 -47.63 -12.28 23.54
N PHE A 115 -46.88 -12.09 22.45
CA PHE A 115 -45.69 -11.25 22.48
C PHE A 115 -46.01 -9.75 22.42
N GLY A 116 -47.09 -9.38 21.71
CA GLY A 116 -47.65 -8.03 21.73
C GLY A 116 -46.82 -6.96 21.00
N TYR A 117 -45.77 -7.36 20.25
CA TYR A 117 -44.93 -6.45 19.48
C TYR A 117 -44.69 -7.01 18.07
N LYS A 118 -45.07 -6.24 17.05
CA LYS A 118 -44.67 -6.49 15.65
C LYS A 118 -43.30 -5.86 15.40
N SER A 119 -42.55 -6.41 14.44
CA SER A 119 -41.13 -6.14 14.20
C SER A 119 -40.77 -4.65 14.13
N ASP A 120 -40.48 -4.04 15.28
CA ASP A 120 -39.70 -2.83 15.33
C ASP A 120 -38.24 -3.24 15.17
N VAL A 121 -37.52 -2.55 14.30
CA VAL A 121 -36.20 -2.90 13.78
C VAL A 121 -35.16 -2.92 14.91
N PHE A 122 -35.05 -4.04 15.62
CA PHE A 122 -33.98 -4.31 16.57
C PHE A 122 -33.02 -5.32 15.92
N SER A 123 -32.23 -4.84 14.96
CA SER A 123 -31.12 -5.60 14.45
C SER A 123 -30.06 -5.68 15.54
N LYS A 124 -29.72 -6.91 15.95
CA LYS A 124 -28.42 -7.17 16.57
C LYS A 124 -27.42 -6.58 15.58
N THR A 125 -26.48 -5.75 16.03
CA THR A 125 -25.38 -5.29 15.16
C THR A 125 -24.55 -6.51 14.80
N ALA A 126 -25.02 -7.25 13.81
CA ALA A 126 -24.20 -8.14 13.03
C ALA A 126 -23.17 -7.23 12.38
N LYS A 127 -21.90 -7.57 12.55
CA LYS A 127 -20.86 -7.11 11.64
C LYS A 127 -21.21 -7.64 10.25
N LYS A 128 -22.07 -6.90 9.55
CA LYS A 128 -22.11 -6.86 8.10
C LYS A 128 -21.58 -5.48 7.76
N ASP A 129 -20.45 -5.49 7.07
CA ASP A 129 -19.91 -4.35 6.35
C ASP A 129 -20.90 -3.98 5.23
N GLU A 130 -22.06 -3.44 5.60
CA GLU A 130 -22.68 -2.45 4.73
C GLU A 130 -21.88 -1.19 4.97
N GLU A 131 -21.28 -0.67 3.90
CA GLU A 131 -20.72 0.68 3.82
C GLU A 131 -21.83 1.67 4.24
N VAL A 132 -21.99 1.86 5.53
CA VAL A 132 -22.40 3.15 6.03
C VAL A 132 -21.25 4.04 5.62
N ASP A 133 -21.49 4.92 4.64
CA ASP A 133 -20.66 6.09 4.41
C ASP A 133 -20.51 6.78 5.77
N THR A 134 -19.43 6.42 6.47
CA THR A 134 -19.01 7.13 7.67
C THR A 134 -18.62 8.48 7.16
N ASN A 135 -19.55 9.44 7.22
CA ASN A 135 -19.23 10.84 7.01
C ASN A 135 -18.11 11.21 7.98
N VAL A 136 -16.88 11.26 7.48
CA VAL A 136 -15.72 11.63 8.30
C VAL A 136 -15.72 13.14 8.42
N TYR A 137 -16.30 13.64 9.50
CA TYR A 137 -16.28 15.06 9.81
C TYR A 137 -14.89 15.46 10.33
N MET A 138 -14.14 16.23 9.55
CA MET A 138 -12.89 16.83 10.04
C MET A 138 -13.19 18.06 10.88
N TYR A 139 -12.73 18.07 12.13
CA TYR A 139 -12.83 19.20 13.04
C TYR A 139 -11.59 20.09 12.87
N PHE A 140 -11.75 21.32 12.40
CA PHE A 140 -10.63 22.26 12.20
C PHE A 140 -10.87 23.57 12.94
N GLY A 141 -10.33 23.69 14.16
CA GLY A 141 -10.44 24.90 14.98
C GLY A 141 -11.88 25.33 15.29
N LYS A 142 -12.04 26.37 16.13
CA LYS A 142 -13.33 26.83 16.69
C LYS A 142 -14.52 26.71 15.71
N ASN A 143 -15.36 25.70 15.94
CA ASN A 143 -16.70 25.49 15.37
C ASN A 143 -16.80 25.32 13.84
N LYS A 144 -15.81 24.69 13.18
CA LYS A 144 -15.95 24.33 11.75
C LYS A 144 -15.75 22.83 11.52
N VAL A 145 -16.83 22.21 11.05
CA VAL A 145 -16.87 20.84 10.53
C VAL A 145 -16.73 20.92 9.02
N LEU A 146 -15.71 20.30 8.45
CA LEU A 146 -15.60 20.16 7.00
C LEU A 146 -16.53 19.00 6.57
N GLU A 147 -17.52 19.28 5.73
CA GLU A 147 -18.24 18.25 4.98
C GLU A 147 -17.27 17.53 4.02
N GLU A 148 -17.51 16.24 3.74
CA GLU A 148 -16.67 15.41 2.85
C GLU A 148 -16.44 16.01 1.46
N ASP A 149 -17.33 16.91 1.04
CA ASP A 149 -17.16 17.71 -0.16
C ASP A 149 -17.20 19.19 0.22
N ILE A 150 -16.01 19.76 0.46
CA ILE A 150 -15.80 21.19 0.80
C ILE A 150 -16.39 22.17 -0.24
N PHE A 151 -16.83 21.65 -1.39
CA PHE A 151 -17.44 22.37 -2.49
C PHE A 151 -18.96 22.10 -2.62
N LYS A 152 -19.56 21.24 -1.78
CA LYS A 152 -21.00 20.95 -1.82
C LYS A 152 -21.80 22.24 -1.58
N GLY A 153 -22.67 22.59 -2.52
CA GLY A 153 -23.44 23.83 -2.50
C GLY A 153 -22.69 25.11 -2.93
N LYS A 154 -21.38 25.04 -3.21
CA LYS A 154 -20.61 26.17 -3.76
C LYS A 154 -20.54 26.06 -5.28
N ASN A 155 -21.09 27.08 -5.94
CA ASN A 155 -21.20 27.15 -7.39
C ASN A 155 -20.42 28.34 -7.98
N ASP A 156 -19.46 28.89 -7.23
CA ASP A 156 -18.56 29.92 -7.72
C ASP A 156 -17.54 29.33 -8.72
N GLU A 157 -17.05 30.17 -9.62
CA GLU A 157 -16.12 29.78 -10.69
C GLU A 157 -14.86 29.08 -10.15
N THR A 158 -14.35 29.49 -8.99
CA THR A 158 -13.18 28.86 -8.36
C THR A 158 -13.51 27.46 -7.85
N SER A 159 -14.65 27.27 -7.19
CA SER A 159 -15.15 25.96 -6.79
C SER A 159 -15.46 25.07 -7.99
N GLN A 160 -15.95 25.62 -9.11
CA GLN A 160 -16.19 24.86 -10.34
C GLN A 160 -14.88 24.43 -11.01
N ILE A 161 -13.88 25.31 -11.07
CA ILE A 161 -12.54 24.99 -11.59
C ILE A 161 -11.86 23.95 -10.68
N LEU A 162 -11.94 24.10 -9.35
CA LEU A 162 -11.37 23.14 -8.42
C LEU A 162 -12.09 21.79 -8.50
N ARG A 163 -13.44 21.77 -8.56
CA ARG A 163 -14.21 20.55 -8.81
C ARG A 163 -13.86 19.93 -10.15
N SER A 164 -13.64 20.71 -11.22
CA SER A 164 -13.27 20.17 -12.53
C SER A 164 -11.87 19.61 -12.56
N VAL A 165 -10.92 20.16 -11.78
CA VAL A 165 -9.57 19.62 -11.61
C VAL A 165 -9.58 18.36 -10.72
N ILE A 166 -10.34 18.36 -9.62
CA ILE A 166 -10.41 17.27 -8.64
C ILE A 166 -11.24 16.08 -9.16
N ASN A 167 -12.35 16.36 -9.86
CA ASN A 167 -13.26 15.34 -10.39
C ASN A 167 -13.03 15.05 -11.88
N ASN A 168 -11.96 15.56 -12.50
CA ASN A 168 -11.63 15.18 -13.86
C ASN A 168 -11.33 13.68 -13.89
N LYS A 169 -12.28 12.89 -14.39
CA LYS A 169 -12.00 11.52 -14.82
C LYS A 169 -11.09 11.66 -16.02
N GLY A 170 -9.79 11.49 -15.79
CA GLY A 170 -8.81 11.60 -16.87
C GLY A 170 -9.20 10.66 -18.02
N GLU A 171 -8.85 11.06 -19.25
CA GLU A 171 -9.07 10.23 -20.42
C GLU A 171 -8.47 8.84 -20.19
N LYS A 172 -9.14 7.80 -20.72
CA LYS A 172 -8.61 6.43 -20.68
C LYS A 172 -7.27 6.40 -21.42
N SER A 173 -6.18 6.40 -20.67
CA SER A 173 -4.85 6.22 -21.22
C SER A 173 -4.62 4.76 -21.52
N TYR A 174 -4.08 4.54 -22.71
CA TYR A 174 -3.68 3.23 -23.18
C TYR A 174 -2.15 3.14 -23.13
N PHE A 175 -1.64 2.18 -22.36
CA PHE A 175 -0.22 2.06 -22.02
C PHE A 175 0.53 1.08 -22.92
N GLY A 176 -0.17 0.11 -23.50
CA GLY A 176 0.41 -0.87 -24.40
C GLY A 176 -0.33 -2.20 -24.38
N ASP A 177 0.22 -3.15 -25.15
CA ASP A 177 -0.33 -4.48 -25.33
C ASP A 177 0.57 -5.53 -24.70
N ILE A 178 0.00 -6.40 -23.86
CA ILE A 178 0.62 -7.67 -23.46
C ILE A 178 0.15 -8.75 -24.44
N ILE A 179 1.08 -9.46 -25.06
CA ILE A 179 0.80 -10.59 -25.93
C ILE A 179 1.22 -11.86 -25.21
N VAL A 180 0.30 -12.82 -25.09
CA VAL A 180 0.56 -14.13 -24.49
C VAL A 180 0.37 -15.26 -25.51
N PRO A 181 1.07 -16.40 -25.33
CA PRO A 181 0.94 -17.55 -26.22
C PRO A 181 -0.46 -18.14 -26.26
N LYS A 182 -0.70 -18.94 -27.30
CA LYS A 182 -1.92 -19.73 -27.45
C LYS A 182 -2.05 -20.73 -26.29
N HIS A 183 -3.27 -21.05 -25.90
CA HIS A 183 -3.51 -22.07 -24.88
C HIS A 183 -2.87 -23.40 -25.27
N LYS A 184 -2.15 -24.02 -24.33
CA LYS A 184 -1.40 -25.27 -24.52
C LYS A 184 -0.33 -25.23 -25.61
N GLU A 185 0.12 -24.04 -26.01
CA GLU A 185 1.29 -23.91 -26.85
C GLU A 185 2.51 -24.53 -26.16
N GLU A 186 3.24 -25.35 -26.90
CA GLU A 186 4.45 -25.99 -26.40
C GLU A 186 5.63 -25.04 -26.58
N PHE A 187 6.38 -24.84 -25.51
CA PHE A 187 7.64 -24.09 -25.57
C PHE A 187 8.78 -24.95 -25.02
N TYR A 188 9.99 -24.56 -25.41
CA TYR A 188 11.21 -25.25 -25.07
C TYR A 188 11.84 -24.69 -23.81
N PHE A 189 12.62 -25.51 -23.13
CA PHE A 189 13.42 -25.07 -22.00
C PHE A 189 14.84 -24.73 -22.43
N TYR A 190 15.50 -23.91 -21.62
CA TYR A 190 16.90 -23.58 -21.75
C TYR A 190 17.65 -24.05 -20.51
N LYS A 191 18.92 -24.45 -20.69
CA LYS A 191 19.84 -24.76 -19.58
C LYS A 191 21.06 -23.87 -19.68
N TYR A 192 21.50 -23.32 -18.55
CA TYR A 192 22.68 -22.45 -18.50
C TYR A 192 23.97 -23.27 -18.40
N PHE A 193 24.95 -22.96 -19.24
CA PHE A 193 26.28 -23.54 -19.21
C PHE A 193 27.34 -22.45 -19.08
N LYS A 194 28.33 -22.65 -18.20
CA LYS A 194 29.43 -21.69 -18.03
C LYS A 194 30.35 -21.72 -19.24
N SER A 195 30.96 -20.58 -19.57
CA SER A 195 31.93 -20.48 -20.68
C SER A 195 33.07 -21.52 -20.60
N LYS A 196 33.50 -21.88 -19.37
CA LYS A 196 34.53 -22.93 -19.16
C LYS A 196 34.02 -24.32 -19.53
N GLU A 197 32.78 -24.65 -19.21
CA GLU A 197 32.15 -25.94 -19.51
C GLU A 197 31.95 -26.08 -21.03
N ILE A 198 31.50 -25.01 -21.70
CA ILE A 198 31.37 -24.98 -23.16
C ILE A 198 32.73 -25.18 -23.84
N ARG A 199 33.79 -24.50 -23.36
CA ARG A 199 35.15 -24.69 -23.88
C ARG A 199 35.66 -26.12 -23.65
N ALA A 200 35.41 -26.69 -22.47
CA ALA A 200 35.78 -28.07 -22.17
C ALA A 200 35.09 -29.05 -23.12
N ALA A 201 33.78 -28.91 -23.33
CA ALA A 201 33.02 -29.74 -24.28
C ALA A 201 33.55 -29.62 -25.71
N LYS A 202 33.89 -28.41 -26.19
CA LYS A 202 34.51 -28.21 -27.51
C LYS A 202 35.85 -28.92 -27.65
N ASN A 203 36.70 -28.82 -26.63
CA ASN A 203 37.99 -29.50 -26.61
C ASN A 203 37.84 -31.02 -26.58
N GLU A 204 36.88 -31.53 -25.82
CA GLU A 204 36.59 -32.96 -25.72
C GLU A 204 36.09 -33.54 -27.06
N VAL A 205 35.18 -32.83 -27.75
CA VAL A 205 34.74 -33.20 -29.11
C VAL A 205 35.94 -33.30 -30.05
N LYS A 206 36.83 -32.31 -30.03
CA LYS A 206 38.03 -32.30 -30.90
C LYS A 206 38.93 -33.50 -30.59
N THR A 207 39.19 -33.78 -29.32
CA THR A 207 40.03 -34.92 -28.89
C THR A 207 39.42 -36.26 -29.30
N LYS A 208 38.11 -36.46 -29.06
CA LYS A 208 37.41 -37.69 -29.41
C LYS A 208 37.33 -37.90 -30.93
N GLN A 209 37.18 -36.83 -31.71
CA GLN A 209 37.22 -36.90 -33.18
C GLN A 209 38.61 -37.33 -33.67
N ILE A 210 39.68 -36.72 -33.13
CA ILE A 210 41.07 -37.12 -33.45
C ILE A 210 41.32 -38.59 -33.09
N PHE A 211 40.77 -39.07 -31.97
CA PHE A 211 40.88 -40.46 -31.57
C PHE A 211 40.21 -41.41 -32.56
N LEU A 212 38.99 -41.10 -33.02
CA LEU A 212 38.29 -41.88 -34.05
C LEU A 212 39.06 -41.91 -35.38
N ASP A 213 39.57 -40.77 -35.81
CA ASP A 213 40.29 -40.64 -37.09
C ASP A 213 41.59 -41.46 -37.10
N LYS A 214 42.27 -41.57 -35.94
CA LYS A 214 43.49 -42.36 -35.76
C LYS A 214 43.25 -43.86 -35.58
N ASN A 215 42.08 -44.27 -35.07
CA ASN A 215 41.80 -45.66 -34.70
C ASN A 215 40.68 -46.27 -35.57
N LYS A 216 40.91 -46.35 -36.88
CA LYS A 216 39.92 -46.81 -37.86
C LYS A 216 39.45 -48.26 -37.68
N ASN A 217 40.20 -49.08 -36.95
CA ASN A 217 39.92 -50.51 -36.69
C ASN A 217 39.23 -50.77 -35.34
N LEU A 218 38.62 -49.74 -34.73
CA LEU A 218 37.81 -49.93 -33.53
C LEU A 218 36.64 -50.88 -33.80
N ASP A 219 36.35 -51.74 -32.82
CA ASP A 219 35.11 -52.52 -32.81
C ASP A 219 33.88 -51.60 -32.95
N VAL A 220 32.87 -52.11 -33.67
CA VAL A 220 31.66 -51.35 -34.05
C VAL A 220 30.96 -50.77 -32.83
N ASN A 221 30.89 -51.51 -31.71
CA ASN A 221 30.22 -51.02 -30.50
C ASN A 221 31.01 -49.89 -29.84
N ARG A 222 32.34 -50.01 -29.76
CA ARG A 222 33.20 -48.96 -29.18
C ARG A 222 33.18 -47.69 -30.02
N ARG A 223 33.20 -47.83 -31.35
CA ARG A 223 33.09 -46.70 -32.27
C ARG A 223 31.77 -45.96 -32.10
N LYS A 224 30.65 -46.70 -32.04
CA LYS A 224 29.32 -46.14 -31.85
C LYS A 224 29.20 -45.37 -30.54
N ILE A 225 29.70 -45.90 -29.42
CA ILE A 225 29.69 -45.19 -28.12
C ILE A 225 30.41 -43.83 -28.19
N ILE A 226 31.55 -43.77 -28.88
CA ILE A 226 32.32 -42.53 -29.03
C ILE A 226 31.60 -41.55 -29.95
N GLU A 227 31.02 -42.03 -31.05
CA GLU A 227 30.22 -41.23 -31.99
C GLU A 227 28.95 -40.66 -31.33
N ASP A 228 28.25 -41.46 -30.50
CA ASP A 228 27.08 -41.03 -29.72
C ASP A 228 27.49 -39.96 -28.70
N SER A 229 28.60 -40.15 -27.98
CA SER A 229 29.13 -39.16 -27.04
C SER A 229 29.56 -37.85 -27.72
N ILE A 230 30.18 -37.92 -28.90
CA ILE A 230 30.49 -36.74 -29.72
C ILE A 230 29.20 -36.04 -30.13
N THR A 231 28.16 -36.79 -30.50
CA THR A 231 26.88 -36.24 -30.92
C THR A 231 26.20 -35.50 -29.77
N GLU A 232 26.19 -36.06 -28.56
CA GLU A 232 25.71 -35.37 -27.35
C GLU A 232 26.48 -34.07 -27.06
N LEU A 233 27.81 -34.10 -27.10
CA LEU A 233 28.64 -32.90 -26.89
C LEU A 233 28.48 -31.88 -28.03
N LYS A 234 28.18 -32.32 -29.26
CA LYS A 234 27.86 -31.45 -30.40
C LYS A 234 26.50 -30.78 -30.23
N LYS A 235 25.49 -31.43 -29.63
CA LYS A 235 24.21 -30.79 -29.29
C LYS A 235 24.42 -29.54 -28.42
N ILE A 236 25.30 -29.62 -27.42
CA ILE A 236 25.70 -28.46 -26.58
C ILE A 236 26.30 -27.32 -27.43
N ASN A 237 27.06 -27.66 -28.48
CA ASN A 237 27.71 -26.66 -29.35
C ASN A 237 26.79 -26.04 -30.42
N HIS A 238 25.77 -26.77 -30.88
CA HIS A 238 24.91 -26.32 -31.99
C HIS A 238 23.76 -25.42 -31.52
N PHE A 239 23.27 -25.60 -30.29
CA PHE A 239 22.17 -24.81 -29.71
C PHE A 239 22.62 -23.51 -29.02
N VAL A 240 23.84 -23.03 -29.31
CA VAL A 240 24.32 -21.71 -28.85
C VAL A 240 23.59 -20.63 -29.67
N LEU A 241 22.37 -20.31 -29.25
CA LEU A 241 21.54 -19.23 -29.77
C LEU A 241 22.12 -17.88 -29.33
N GLU A 242 23.10 -17.40 -30.11
CA GLU A 242 23.81 -16.13 -29.94
C GLU A 242 24.65 -16.04 -28.66
N LYS A 243 25.93 -15.66 -28.79
CA LYS A 243 26.71 -15.20 -27.63
C LYS A 243 26.01 -14.00 -27.01
N LYS A 244 25.27 -14.20 -25.92
CA LYS A 244 24.58 -13.10 -25.23
C LYS A 244 25.40 -12.53 -24.08
N TYR A 245 26.35 -13.29 -23.50
CA TYR A 245 27.18 -12.84 -22.38
C TYR A 245 28.58 -13.47 -22.34
N ASP A 246 29.58 -12.76 -21.81
CA ASP A 246 30.97 -13.27 -21.68
C ASP A 246 31.13 -14.41 -20.65
N CYS A 247 30.14 -14.61 -19.77
CA CYS A 247 30.20 -15.53 -18.61
C CYS A 247 29.55 -16.92 -18.82
N GLY A 248 28.79 -17.13 -19.88
CA GLY A 248 28.16 -18.40 -20.25
C GLY A 248 26.97 -18.21 -21.21
N ASP A 249 26.43 -19.31 -21.71
CA ASP A 249 25.32 -19.31 -22.69
C ASP A 249 24.16 -20.21 -22.22
N TYR A 250 22.95 -19.88 -22.71
CA TYR A 250 21.75 -20.68 -22.51
C TYR A 250 21.53 -21.58 -23.73
N ILE A 251 21.38 -22.88 -23.47
CA ILE A 251 21.28 -23.91 -24.51
C ILE A 251 19.89 -24.51 -24.50
N LEU A 252 19.22 -24.46 -25.64
CA LEU A 252 17.88 -25.03 -25.85
C LEU A 252 17.87 -26.53 -25.54
N GLN A 253 16.83 -27.00 -24.86
CA GLN A 253 16.56 -28.39 -24.53
C GLN A 253 15.34 -28.86 -25.34
N PRO A 254 15.52 -29.30 -26.61
CA PRO A 254 14.40 -29.59 -27.51
C PRO A 254 13.56 -30.80 -27.11
N GLU A 255 14.14 -31.67 -26.29
CA GLU A 255 13.55 -32.92 -25.79
C GLU A 255 12.56 -32.68 -24.65
N LEU A 256 12.61 -31.49 -24.01
CA LEU A 256 11.71 -31.12 -22.94
C LEU A 256 10.75 -30.02 -23.41
N ARG A 257 9.46 -30.32 -23.45
CA ARG A 257 8.41 -29.40 -23.90
C ARG A 257 7.22 -29.49 -22.97
N TYR A 258 6.84 -28.36 -22.40
CA TYR A 258 5.65 -28.23 -21.57
C TYR A 258 4.66 -27.26 -22.20
N LYS A 259 3.41 -27.35 -21.77
CA LYS A 259 2.29 -26.61 -22.33
C LYS A 259 2.06 -25.33 -21.54
N PHE A 260 1.92 -24.21 -22.23
CA PHE A 260 1.56 -22.94 -21.59
C PHE A 260 0.16 -23.04 -20.96
N LYS A 261 0.06 -22.62 -19.69
CA LYS A 261 -1.21 -22.61 -18.96
C LYS A 261 -1.69 -21.20 -18.66
N LYS A 262 -0.88 -20.42 -17.94
CA LYS A 262 -1.21 -19.05 -17.54
C LYS A 262 0.03 -18.20 -17.24
N LEU A 263 -0.18 -16.90 -17.16
CA LEU A 263 0.78 -15.86 -16.87
C LEU A 263 0.19 -14.89 -15.83
N ASP A 264 0.77 -14.85 -14.64
CA ASP A 264 0.45 -13.80 -13.67
C ASP A 264 1.48 -12.67 -13.79
N VAL A 265 1.01 -11.44 -13.89
CA VAL A 265 1.85 -10.26 -14.05
C VAL A 265 1.48 -9.22 -12.99
N GLU A 266 2.47 -8.77 -12.24
CA GLU A 266 2.35 -7.65 -11.32
C GLU A 266 3.17 -6.47 -11.82
N ILE A 267 2.50 -5.37 -12.11
CA ILE A 267 3.11 -4.10 -12.44
C ILE A 267 3.11 -3.21 -11.22
N LYS A 268 4.26 -2.64 -10.86
CA LYS A 268 4.43 -1.67 -9.77
C LYS A 268 5.45 -0.62 -10.17
N ASP A 269 5.22 0.64 -9.82
CA ASP A 269 6.19 1.73 -10.02
C ASP A 269 6.81 1.82 -11.44
N GLY A 270 6.10 1.38 -12.49
CA GLY A 270 6.60 1.43 -13.87
C GLY A 270 7.40 0.20 -14.31
N TYR A 271 7.32 -0.87 -13.52
CA TYR A 271 7.99 -2.14 -13.79
C TYR A 271 6.98 -3.27 -13.82
N PHE A 272 7.21 -4.24 -14.71
CA PHE A 272 6.78 -5.61 -14.48
C PHE A 272 7.61 -6.19 -13.33
N CYS A 273 7.13 -6.03 -12.11
CA CYS A 273 7.84 -6.36 -10.87
C CYS A 273 7.93 -7.88 -10.69
N ASP A 274 6.79 -8.56 -10.84
CA ASP A 274 6.71 -10.02 -10.77
C ASP A 274 5.97 -10.56 -12.00
N ILE A 275 6.60 -11.48 -12.70
CA ILE A 275 6.04 -12.22 -13.82
C ILE A 275 6.15 -13.68 -13.40
N ARG A 276 5.03 -14.40 -13.38
CA ARG A 276 4.95 -15.83 -13.03
C ARG A 276 4.29 -16.58 -14.16
N VAL A 277 5.05 -17.48 -14.76
CA VAL A 277 4.64 -18.31 -15.89
C VAL A 277 4.31 -19.69 -15.34
N PHE A 278 3.12 -20.19 -15.65
CA PHE A 278 2.65 -21.50 -15.23
C PHE A 278 2.57 -22.40 -16.44
N VAL A 279 3.15 -23.59 -16.30
CA VAL A 279 3.30 -24.54 -17.39
C VAL A 279 2.94 -25.94 -16.93
N GLU A 280 2.32 -26.73 -17.80
CA GLU A 280 1.84 -28.08 -17.49
C GLU A 280 2.70 -29.13 -18.20
N ASP A 281 3.16 -30.14 -17.45
CA ASP A 281 3.89 -31.28 -18.00
C ASP A 281 2.94 -32.36 -18.59
N GLY A 282 3.50 -33.45 -19.10
CA GLY A 282 2.72 -34.55 -19.67
C GLY A 282 1.89 -35.35 -18.65
N GLU A 283 2.23 -35.26 -17.36
CA GLU A 283 1.52 -35.90 -16.24
C GLU A 283 0.43 -34.98 -15.65
N GLY A 284 0.36 -33.74 -16.11
CA GLY A 284 -0.55 -32.72 -15.62
C GLY A 284 -0.03 -31.93 -14.42
N ASN A 285 1.23 -32.10 -14.01
CA ASN A 285 1.82 -31.29 -12.94
C ASN A 285 2.08 -29.86 -13.44
N GLU A 286 1.93 -28.89 -12.55
CA GLU A 286 2.19 -27.50 -12.85
C GLU A 286 3.58 -27.10 -12.37
N HIS A 287 4.31 -26.34 -13.19
CA HIS A 287 5.61 -25.79 -12.86
C HIS A 287 5.58 -24.27 -13.02
N ILE A 288 6.16 -23.56 -12.06
CA ILE A 288 6.11 -22.10 -11.97
C ILE A 288 7.50 -21.53 -12.23
N PHE A 289 7.58 -20.61 -13.18
CA PHE A 289 8.80 -19.88 -13.53
C PHE A 289 8.61 -18.38 -13.33
N THR A 290 9.65 -17.68 -12.86
CA THR A 290 9.54 -16.27 -12.49
C THR A 290 10.78 -15.44 -12.84
N ASN A 291 10.57 -14.14 -13.10
CA ASN A 291 11.66 -13.18 -13.28
C ASN A 291 12.33 -12.91 -11.92
N GLN A 292 13.63 -12.65 -11.89
CA GLN A 292 14.31 -12.31 -10.63
C GLN A 292 14.31 -10.83 -10.32
N ILE A 293 14.29 -10.01 -11.37
CA ILE A 293 14.35 -8.55 -11.30
C ILE A 293 13.25 -8.02 -12.19
N GLY A 294 12.66 -6.91 -11.76
CA GLY A 294 11.65 -6.23 -12.53
C GLY A 294 12.14 -5.85 -13.93
N ILE A 295 11.21 -5.56 -14.82
CA ILE A 295 11.54 -5.10 -16.17
C ILE A 295 10.77 -3.81 -16.39
N SER A 296 11.49 -2.75 -16.77
CA SER A 296 10.86 -1.46 -17.05
C SER A 296 9.87 -1.60 -18.20
N ILE A 297 8.68 -1.04 -18.02
CA ILE A 297 7.61 -1.03 -19.03
C ILE A 297 8.05 -0.28 -20.28
N LEU A 298 8.80 0.82 -20.11
CA LEU A 298 9.29 1.66 -21.21
C LEU A 298 10.32 0.94 -22.09
N PHE A 299 11.08 -0.01 -21.54
CA PHE A 299 12.19 -0.67 -22.24
C PHE A 299 12.01 -2.19 -22.32
N PHE A 300 10.77 -2.67 -22.18
CA PHE A 300 10.49 -4.10 -22.26
C PHE A 300 10.92 -4.68 -23.61
N SER A 301 10.66 -3.98 -24.72
CA SER A 301 11.02 -4.45 -26.06
C SER A 301 12.54 -4.64 -26.22
N SER A 302 13.36 -3.78 -25.61
CA SER A 302 14.82 -3.85 -25.69
C SER A 302 15.44 -4.85 -24.72
N PHE A 303 14.91 -4.97 -23.50
CA PHE A 303 15.52 -5.77 -22.44
C PHE A 303 14.77 -7.04 -22.08
N GLY A 304 13.44 -7.06 -22.20
CA GLY A 304 12.58 -8.19 -21.87
C GLY A 304 12.89 -9.42 -22.71
N THR A 305 13.14 -9.23 -24.01
CA THR A 305 13.52 -10.29 -24.96
C THR A 305 14.82 -11.02 -24.62
N ARG A 306 15.62 -10.47 -23.70
CA ARG A 306 16.90 -11.06 -23.25
C ARG A 306 16.80 -11.69 -21.87
N LYS A 307 15.64 -11.63 -21.21
CA LYS A 307 15.46 -12.15 -19.84
C LYS A 307 15.06 -13.62 -19.85
N MET A 308 15.63 -14.35 -18.90
CA MET A 308 15.32 -15.74 -18.63
C MET A 308 14.53 -15.85 -17.33
N MET A 309 13.44 -16.59 -17.38
CA MET A 309 12.58 -16.94 -16.26
C MET A 309 13.15 -18.14 -15.53
N ASN A 310 13.19 -18.07 -14.20
CA ASN A 310 13.82 -19.07 -13.35
C ASN A 310 12.75 -19.96 -12.72
N TYR A 311 13.03 -21.25 -12.61
CA TYR A 311 12.18 -22.15 -11.85
C TYR A 311 12.00 -21.66 -10.39
N LYS A 312 10.75 -21.69 -9.91
CA LYS A 312 10.34 -21.30 -8.56
C LYS A 312 9.88 -22.52 -7.76
N SER A 313 8.86 -23.20 -8.26
CA SER A 313 8.20 -24.31 -7.57
C SER A 313 7.31 -25.12 -8.53
N SER A 314 6.83 -26.26 -8.06
CA SER A 314 5.90 -27.14 -8.76
C SER A 314 4.71 -27.51 -7.89
N VAL A 315 3.60 -27.87 -8.52
CA VAL A 315 2.38 -28.33 -7.86
C VAL A 315 1.93 -29.63 -8.54
N ARG A 316 1.75 -30.70 -7.75
CA ARG A 316 1.28 -31.99 -8.28
C ARG A 316 -0.23 -31.99 -8.45
N LYS A 317 -0.70 -32.48 -9.59
CA LYS A 317 -2.14 -32.64 -9.87
C LYS A 317 -2.66 -34.00 -9.44
N VAL A 318 -1.83 -35.04 -9.47
CA VAL A 318 -2.24 -36.44 -9.24
C VAL A 318 -1.39 -37.08 -8.14
N SER A 319 -1.49 -36.59 -6.89
CA SER A 319 -0.82 -37.23 -5.74
C SER A 319 -1.58 -37.05 -4.44
N TYR A 320 -1.23 -37.84 -3.40
CA TYR A 320 -1.82 -37.70 -2.05
C TYR A 320 -1.56 -36.32 -1.42
N ASP A 321 -0.49 -35.63 -1.85
CA ASP A 321 -0.18 -34.23 -1.53
C ASP A 321 -0.57 -33.28 -2.68
N ALA A 322 -1.66 -33.57 -3.41
CA ALA A 322 -2.16 -32.70 -4.48
C ALA A 322 -2.34 -31.27 -3.95
N TYR A 323 -2.01 -30.28 -4.79
CA TYR A 323 -2.11 -28.85 -4.47
C TYR A 323 -1.08 -28.31 -3.45
N ARG A 324 -0.07 -29.09 -3.05
CA ARG A 324 1.09 -28.56 -2.29
C ARG A 324 2.23 -28.17 -3.21
N GLU A 325 2.82 -27.01 -2.92
CA GLU A 325 4.05 -26.58 -3.57
C GLU A 325 5.23 -27.46 -3.14
N TYR A 326 6.02 -27.92 -4.09
CA TYR A 326 7.28 -28.62 -3.86
C TYR A 326 8.36 -28.13 -4.82
N THR A 327 9.61 -28.50 -4.53
CA THR A 327 10.74 -28.21 -5.41
C THR A 327 11.09 -29.46 -6.22
N ASP A 328 11.04 -29.35 -7.54
CA ASP A 328 11.47 -30.38 -8.47
C ASP A 328 12.94 -30.15 -8.85
N GLU A 329 13.82 -31.05 -8.39
CA GLU A 329 15.25 -30.99 -8.68
C GLU A 329 15.55 -31.02 -10.18
N LYS A 330 14.74 -31.71 -10.99
CA LYS A 330 14.93 -31.77 -12.45
C LYS A 330 14.70 -30.41 -13.11
N MET A 331 13.89 -29.56 -12.49
CA MET A 331 13.48 -28.27 -13.02
C MET A 331 14.38 -27.11 -12.58
N LYS A 332 15.19 -27.28 -11.53
CA LYS A 332 16.00 -26.19 -10.94
C LYS A 332 16.96 -25.51 -11.90
N ASP A 333 17.50 -26.26 -12.84
CA ASP A 333 18.49 -25.79 -13.81
C ASP A 333 17.87 -25.39 -15.16
N LEU A 334 16.54 -25.39 -15.24
CA LEU A 334 15.81 -25.03 -16.43
C LEU A 334 15.33 -23.57 -16.37
N PHE A 335 15.25 -23.00 -17.55
CA PHE A 335 14.87 -21.62 -17.79
C PHE A 335 13.89 -21.54 -18.96
N ILE A 336 13.04 -20.52 -18.94
CA ILE A 336 12.16 -20.18 -20.07
C ILE A 336 12.56 -18.78 -20.53
N SER A 337 12.71 -18.55 -21.84
CA SER A 337 12.91 -17.19 -22.34
C SER A 337 11.64 -16.38 -22.14
N LEU A 338 11.74 -15.16 -21.60
CA LEU A 338 10.56 -14.33 -21.38
C LEU A 338 9.85 -14.01 -22.71
N SER A 339 10.61 -13.85 -23.80
CA SER A 339 10.06 -13.61 -25.16
C SER A 339 9.10 -14.69 -25.63
N ASP A 340 9.25 -15.92 -25.14
CA ASP A 340 8.49 -17.07 -25.62
C ASP A 340 7.13 -17.16 -24.94
N VAL A 341 6.96 -16.44 -23.82
CA VAL A 341 5.77 -16.52 -22.95
C VAL A 341 5.10 -15.16 -22.71
N MET A 342 5.77 -14.06 -23.08
CA MET A 342 5.23 -12.73 -22.98
C MET A 342 5.97 -11.76 -23.90
N SER A 343 5.20 -11.00 -24.69
CA SER A 343 5.68 -9.78 -25.33
C SER A 343 4.92 -8.58 -24.80
N TYR A 344 5.58 -7.42 -24.75
CA TYR A 344 4.93 -6.16 -24.40
C TYR A 344 5.33 -5.04 -25.35
N ASN A 345 4.33 -4.44 -25.98
CA ASN A 345 4.48 -3.32 -26.89
C ASN A 345 4.01 -2.04 -26.20
N TYR A 346 4.95 -1.24 -25.71
CA TYR A 346 4.66 0.06 -25.10
C TYR A 346 4.14 1.06 -26.14
N LYS A 347 3.08 1.80 -25.80
CA LYS A 347 2.59 2.90 -26.65
C LYS A 347 3.31 4.20 -26.35
N VAL A 348 4.19 4.59 -27.28
CA VAL A 348 4.91 5.87 -27.25
C VAL A 348 3.93 7.04 -27.36
N GLY A 349 4.10 8.06 -26.51
CA GLY A 349 3.32 9.31 -26.55
C GLY A 349 2.73 9.72 -25.20
N ASN A 350 2.48 8.76 -24.31
CA ASN A 350 1.83 9.06 -23.03
C ASN A 350 2.82 9.38 -21.91
N HIS A 351 4.06 8.85 -21.93
CA HIS A 351 5.09 9.00 -20.87
C HIS A 351 4.60 8.72 -19.42
N TYR A 352 3.37 8.22 -19.26
CA TYR A 352 2.80 7.84 -17.99
C TYR A 352 3.16 6.39 -17.67
N ILE A 353 3.40 6.15 -16.39
CA ILE A 353 3.57 4.82 -15.83
C ILE A 353 2.19 4.33 -15.37
N PRO A 354 1.76 3.12 -15.74
CA PRO A 354 0.51 2.58 -15.21
C PRO A 354 0.57 2.44 -13.70
N HIS A 355 -0.58 2.59 -13.05
CA HIS A 355 -0.77 2.30 -11.64
C HIS A 355 -0.44 0.84 -11.32
N ASP A 356 -0.21 0.57 -10.04
CA ASP A 356 0.06 -0.76 -9.56
C ASP A 356 -1.12 -1.68 -9.90
N ILE A 357 -0.87 -2.72 -10.67
CA ILE A 357 -1.88 -3.63 -11.21
C ILE A 357 -1.37 -5.06 -11.15
N ALA A 358 -2.23 -5.98 -10.73
CA ALA A 358 -2.01 -7.42 -10.83
C ALA A 358 -2.99 -7.98 -11.86
N LEU A 359 -2.45 -8.74 -12.82
CA LEU A 359 -3.18 -9.37 -13.91
C LEU A 359 -2.92 -10.88 -13.87
N GLU A 360 -3.97 -11.66 -14.11
CA GLU A 360 -3.87 -13.09 -14.41
C GLU A 360 -4.36 -13.29 -15.85
N LEU A 361 -3.48 -13.81 -16.70
CA LEU A 361 -3.71 -13.96 -18.14
C LEU A 361 -3.55 -15.44 -18.55
N PRO A 362 -4.37 -15.97 -19.46
CA PRO A 362 -5.54 -15.33 -20.04
C PRO A 362 -6.65 -15.13 -18.99
N THR A 363 -7.42 -14.05 -19.11
CA THR A 363 -8.57 -13.76 -18.21
C THR A 363 -9.67 -14.80 -18.33
N LYS A 364 -9.87 -15.34 -19.55
CA LYS A 364 -10.68 -16.53 -19.79
C LYS A 364 -9.92 -17.52 -20.69
N PRO A 365 -9.92 -18.83 -20.38
CA PRO A 365 -9.19 -19.83 -21.17
C PRO A 365 -9.61 -19.90 -22.66
N GLU A 366 -10.84 -19.49 -22.96
CA GLU A 366 -11.40 -19.53 -24.32
C GLU A 366 -10.80 -18.45 -25.24
N GLU A 367 -10.26 -17.36 -24.68
CA GLU A 367 -9.78 -16.19 -25.42
C GLU A 367 -8.49 -16.45 -26.22
N ASN A 368 -7.70 -17.45 -25.81
CA ASN A 368 -6.44 -17.81 -26.47
C ASN A 368 -6.47 -19.22 -27.11
N GLU A 369 -7.65 -19.75 -27.45
CA GLU A 369 -7.77 -21.06 -28.11
C GLU A 369 -7.40 -21.07 -29.60
N LYS A 370 -7.57 -19.94 -30.30
CA LYS A 370 -7.36 -19.85 -31.77
C LYS A 370 -5.98 -19.32 -32.17
N GLY A 371 -5.28 -18.65 -31.26
CA GLY A 371 -3.95 -18.08 -31.48
C GLY A 371 -3.48 -17.28 -30.26
N ASN A 372 -2.40 -16.52 -30.44
CA ASN A 372 -1.90 -15.63 -29.39
C ASN A 372 -2.98 -14.59 -29.02
N ALA A 373 -3.14 -14.34 -27.73
CA ALA A 373 -4.07 -13.34 -27.24
C ALA A 373 -3.35 -12.02 -26.94
N VAL A 374 -4.02 -10.91 -27.25
CA VAL A 374 -3.52 -9.54 -27.06
C VAL A 374 -4.38 -8.85 -26.02
N TYR A 375 -3.76 -8.42 -24.92
CA TYR A 375 -4.40 -7.78 -23.78
C TYR A 375 -3.97 -6.33 -23.68
N GLN A 376 -4.93 -5.41 -23.73
CA GLN A 376 -4.67 -3.98 -23.67
C GLN A 376 -4.60 -3.48 -22.23
N ILE A 377 -3.49 -2.85 -21.86
CA ILE A 377 -3.40 -2.13 -20.57
C ILE A 377 -4.02 -0.75 -20.76
N LYS A 378 -5.26 -0.59 -20.31
CA LYS A 378 -5.97 0.69 -20.25
C LYS A 378 -6.25 1.06 -18.80
N GLN A 379 -5.92 2.27 -18.41
CA GLN A 379 -6.34 2.82 -17.12
C GLN A 379 -6.86 4.25 -17.32
N GLU A 380 -7.86 4.62 -16.53
CA GLU A 380 -8.21 6.03 -16.37
C GLU A 380 -7.03 6.68 -15.64
N THR A 381 -6.21 7.43 -16.38
CA THR A 381 -5.03 8.08 -15.80
C THR A 381 -5.48 9.25 -14.98
N TYR A 382 -5.23 9.18 -13.68
CA TYR A 382 -5.30 10.35 -12.84
C TYR A 382 -3.89 10.79 -12.43
N LEU A 383 -3.77 12.03 -11.97
CA LEU A 383 -2.55 12.58 -11.33
C LEU A 383 -2.21 11.88 -9.99
N GLU A 384 -2.72 10.67 -9.74
CA GLU A 384 -2.73 9.98 -8.43
C GLU A 384 -1.32 9.59 -7.95
N LYS A 385 -0.34 9.45 -8.85
CA LYS A 385 1.09 9.32 -8.49
C LYS A 385 1.86 10.63 -8.60
N ILE A 386 1.25 11.68 -9.13
CA ILE A 386 1.88 12.97 -9.41
C ILE A 386 1.55 14.00 -8.34
N LEU A 387 0.43 13.95 -7.62
CA LEU A 387 0.15 14.93 -6.58
C LEU A 387 -0.54 14.31 -5.36
N GLU A 388 0.16 14.34 -4.23
CA GLU A 388 -0.34 14.03 -2.91
C GLU A 388 -0.52 15.33 -2.13
N LEU A 389 -1.70 15.53 -1.56
CA LEU A 389 -2.01 16.64 -0.69
C LEU A 389 -2.26 16.13 0.73
N ARG A 390 -1.76 16.85 1.73
CA ARG A 390 -1.88 16.50 3.14
C ARG A 390 -2.35 17.71 3.92
N ALA A 391 -3.23 17.47 4.88
CA ALA A 391 -3.63 18.44 5.87
C ALA A 391 -3.52 17.82 7.26
N TYR A 392 -2.82 18.50 8.17
CA TYR A 392 -2.53 17.94 9.49
C TYR A 392 -2.36 19.03 10.56
N THR A 393 -2.41 18.59 11.80
CA THR A 393 -2.19 19.40 13.00
C THR A 393 -1.10 18.78 13.85
N ASP A 394 -0.38 19.61 14.61
CA ASP A 394 0.63 19.16 15.57
C ASP A 394 0.00 19.07 16.97
N PHE A 395 -0.05 17.86 17.52
CA PHE A 395 -0.57 17.63 18.86
C PHE A 395 0.21 18.37 19.94
N LEU A 396 1.53 18.51 19.80
CA LEU A 396 2.34 19.20 20.81
C LEU A 396 1.96 20.69 20.92
N THR A 397 1.57 21.30 19.81
CA THR A 397 1.04 22.68 19.80
C THR A 397 -0.38 22.73 20.34
N LEU A 398 -1.24 21.76 20.02
CA LEU A 398 -2.62 21.70 20.53
C LEU A 398 -2.69 21.58 22.06
N PHE A 399 -1.72 20.90 22.67
CA PHE A 399 -1.66 20.75 24.13
C PHE A 399 -0.81 21.84 24.82
N GLY A 400 -0.29 22.81 24.06
CA GLY A 400 0.44 23.98 24.59
C GLY A 400 1.92 23.73 24.91
N ASP A 401 2.45 22.57 24.55
CA ASP A 401 3.82 22.15 24.90
C ASP A 401 4.87 22.55 23.84
N SER A 402 4.46 23.07 22.66
CA SER A 402 5.40 23.49 21.60
C SER A 402 4.96 24.72 20.80
N GLN A 403 5.94 25.39 20.17
CA GLN A 403 5.73 26.55 19.29
C GLN A 403 5.66 26.19 17.80
N ASN A 404 5.28 24.95 17.47
CA ASN A 404 5.18 24.49 16.07
C ASN A 404 3.96 25.09 15.34
N GLY A 405 3.87 24.78 14.03
CA GLY A 405 2.71 25.13 13.21
C GLY A 405 1.47 24.36 13.64
N LEU A 406 0.47 25.06 14.16
CA LEU A 406 -0.83 24.54 14.59
C LEU A 406 -1.54 23.74 13.50
N ALA A 407 -1.53 24.25 12.27
CA ALA A 407 -2.14 23.59 11.13
C ALA A 407 -1.26 23.74 9.90
N GLN A 408 -1.10 22.64 9.16
CA GLN A 408 -0.16 22.58 8.05
C GLN A 408 -0.82 21.93 6.83
N VAL A 409 -0.44 22.42 5.65
CA VAL A 409 -0.85 21.88 4.36
C VAL A 409 0.40 21.58 3.55
N GLU A 410 0.53 20.34 3.10
CA GLU A 410 1.65 19.87 2.29
C GLU A 410 1.14 19.38 0.95
N GLY A 411 1.76 19.83 -0.14
CA GLY A 411 1.56 19.28 -1.47
C GLY A 411 2.86 18.70 -1.97
N ARG A 412 2.86 17.44 -2.41
CA ARG A 412 4.05 16.76 -2.91
C ARG A 412 3.74 16.10 -4.23
N ALA A 413 4.63 16.29 -5.20
CA ALA A 413 4.54 15.63 -6.48
C ALA A 413 5.68 14.66 -6.69
N LYS A 414 5.47 13.57 -7.44
CA LYS A 414 6.51 12.60 -7.77
C LYS A 414 6.57 12.36 -9.28
N PHE A 415 7.75 12.60 -9.86
CA PHE A 415 8.02 12.40 -11.28
C PHE A 415 9.12 11.35 -11.43
N TYR A 416 8.82 10.28 -12.18
CA TYR A 416 9.80 9.24 -12.48
C TYR A 416 10.76 9.72 -13.59
N LEU A 417 12.07 9.54 -13.38
CA LEU A 417 13.10 9.97 -14.34
C LEU A 417 13.69 8.76 -15.07
N PHE A 418 14.42 7.92 -14.33
CA PHE A 418 15.06 6.72 -14.87
C PHE A 418 14.71 5.48 -14.05
N PRO A 419 13.45 5.02 -14.10
CA PRO A 419 13.04 3.83 -13.40
C PRO A 419 13.56 2.58 -14.15
N TYR A 420 14.87 2.31 -14.06
CA TYR A 420 15.49 1.12 -14.64
C TYR A 420 16.13 0.26 -13.55
N PRO A 421 15.75 -1.02 -13.45
CA PRO A 421 16.41 -1.97 -12.57
C PRO A 421 17.81 -2.29 -13.11
N PHE A 422 18.85 -2.05 -12.34
CA PHE A 422 20.20 -2.49 -12.69
C PHE A 422 20.67 -3.65 -11.79
N ARG A 423 21.37 -4.63 -12.38
CA ARG A 423 22.09 -5.67 -11.62
C ARG A 423 23.50 -5.19 -11.35
N PHE A 424 23.86 -5.03 -10.08
CA PHE A 424 25.26 -4.87 -9.73
C PHE A 424 26.02 -6.19 -9.88
N PHE A 425 27.30 -6.07 -10.27
CA PHE A 425 28.31 -7.11 -10.48
C PHE A 425 28.08 -8.41 -9.71
N GLY A 426 27.77 -9.49 -10.44
CA GLY A 426 27.76 -10.85 -9.88
C GLY A 426 26.73 -11.13 -8.78
N SER A 427 25.78 -10.22 -8.54
CA SER A 427 24.76 -10.40 -7.50
C SER A 427 23.96 -11.69 -7.72
N LYS A 428 24.02 -12.58 -6.73
CA LYS A 428 23.23 -13.81 -6.68
C LYS A 428 21.73 -13.47 -6.67
N LYS A 429 20.90 -14.48 -6.98
CA LYS A 429 19.42 -14.44 -7.10
C LYS A 429 18.66 -13.70 -5.97
N THR A 430 19.31 -13.34 -4.86
CA THR A 430 18.74 -12.92 -3.57
C THR A 430 18.93 -11.45 -3.20
N LEU A 431 19.77 -10.67 -3.90
CA LEU A 431 20.20 -9.34 -3.41
C LEU A 431 19.25 -8.17 -3.76
N GLY A 432 18.14 -8.42 -4.46
CA GLY A 432 17.18 -7.36 -4.83
C GLY A 432 17.57 -6.55 -6.07
N GLN A 433 16.74 -5.56 -6.40
CA GLN A 433 16.85 -4.63 -7.51
C GLN A 433 17.37 -3.29 -6.99
N ILE A 434 18.29 -2.67 -7.73
CA ILE A 434 18.82 -1.33 -7.47
C ILE A 434 18.45 -0.43 -8.64
N GLU A 435 18.05 0.81 -8.35
CA GLU A 435 17.69 1.86 -9.29
C GLU A 435 18.55 3.10 -9.03
N TYR A 436 18.93 3.79 -10.10
CA TYR A 436 19.68 5.05 -10.05
C TYR A 436 18.80 6.18 -10.56
N PHE A 437 18.71 7.26 -9.79
CA PHE A 437 17.87 8.42 -10.13
C PHE A 437 16.43 8.04 -10.53
N PRO A 438 15.72 7.19 -9.76
CA PRO A 438 14.41 6.70 -10.17
C PRO A 438 13.36 7.80 -10.26
N ALA A 439 13.42 8.81 -9.37
CA ALA A 439 12.42 9.86 -9.30
C ALA A 439 12.93 11.16 -8.70
N VAL A 440 12.24 12.25 -9.03
CA VAL A 440 12.34 13.55 -8.37
C VAL A 440 10.98 13.95 -7.82
N SER A 441 10.95 14.52 -6.62
CA SER A 441 9.72 14.86 -5.92
C SER A 441 9.72 16.30 -5.41
N PRO A 442 9.19 17.27 -6.17
CA PRO A 442 9.00 18.62 -5.65
C PRO A 442 7.88 18.63 -4.60
N SER A 443 8.00 19.52 -3.62
CA SER A 443 7.04 19.67 -2.53
C SER A 443 6.87 21.13 -2.13
N VAL A 444 5.72 21.43 -1.54
CA VAL A 444 5.43 22.69 -0.86
C VAL A 444 4.75 22.39 0.46
N ASN A 445 5.18 23.03 1.54
CA ASN A 445 4.53 22.97 2.84
C ASN A 445 4.26 24.39 3.32
N TYR A 446 3.03 24.64 3.76
CA TYR A 446 2.63 25.86 4.44
C TYR A 446 2.19 25.53 5.87
N SER A 447 2.76 26.23 6.84
CA SER A 447 2.46 26.08 8.26
C SER A 447 1.85 27.36 8.83
N ARG A 448 0.68 27.23 9.45
CA ARG A 448 0.01 28.30 10.19
C ARG A 448 0.34 28.18 11.67
N PHE A 449 0.88 29.25 12.23
CA PHE A 449 1.21 29.36 13.65
C PHE A 449 0.11 30.11 14.43
N GLU A 450 0.16 30.01 15.76
CA GLU A 450 -0.57 30.93 16.63
C GLU A 450 0.10 32.32 16.58
N LYS A 451 -0.66 33.37 16.94
CA LYS A 451 -0.20 34.76 16.78
C LYS A 451 1.14 35.02 17.49
N ASP A 452 1.34 34.41 18.64
CA ASP A 452 2.51 34.70 19.49
C ASP A 452 3.68 33.72 19.25
N SER A 453 3.43 32.56 18.61
CA SER A 453 4.45 31.54 18.34
C SER A 453 5.11 31.64 16.96
N ARG A 454 4.54 32.44 16.05
CA ARG A 454 5.01 32.59 14.66
C ARG A 454 6.42 33.18 14.53
N TYR A 455 6.84 33.98 15.51
CA TYR A 455 8.02 34.85 15.36
C TYR A 455 9.26 34.26 16.01
N VAL A 456 10.36 34.27 15.26
CA VAL A 456 11.71 34.08 15.76
C VAL A 456 12.13 35.32 16.53
N GLN A 457 12.62 35.14 17.74
CA GLN A 457 12.97 36.24 18.64
C GLN A 457 14.45 36.60 18.51
N THR A 458 14.76 37.88 18.51
CA THR A 458 16.15 38.38 18.56
C THR A 458 16.52 38.89 19.96
N LYS A 459 17.83 38.92 20.23
CA LYS A 459 18.45 39.54 21.39
C LYS A 459 19.44 40.60 20.90
N LEU A 460 19.58 41.69 21.64
CA LEU A 460 20.61 42.69 21.38
C LEU A 460 21.93 42.19 21.97
N ASP A 461 22.96 42.04 21.15
CA ASP A 461 24.33 41.84 21.59
C ASP A 461 24.85 43.16 22.18
N SER A 462 25.05 43.16 23.50
CA SER A 462 25.54 44.30 24.27
C SER A 462 26.94 44.76 23.89
N THR A 463 27.73 43.94 23.18
CA THR A 463 29.10 44.26 22.79
C THR A 463 29.20 44.95 21.43
N ASN A 464 28.42 44.52 20.42
CA ASN A 464 28.52 45.05 19.05
C ASN A 464 27.30 45.87 18.60
N THR A 465 26.29 46.07 19.45
CA THR A 465 25.00 46.71 19.09
C THR A 465 24.23 46.00 17.96
N ASN A 466 24.55 44.71 17.74
CA ASN A 466 23.93 43.89 16.72
C ASN A 466 22.74 43.12 17.28
N TYR A 467 21.73 42.85 16.46
CA TYR A 467 20.62 41.97 16.82
C TYR A 467 20.97 40.55 16.36
N GLU A 468 21.09 39.64 17.32
CA GLU A 468 21.33 38.22 17.09
C GLU A 468 20.06 37.42 17.30
N VAL A 469 19.92 36.30 16.60
CA VAL A 469 18.84 35.35 16.88
C VAL A 469 19.05 34.75 18.28
N LYS A 470 17.97 34.67 19.09
CA LYS A 470 18.07 34.14 20.46
C LYS A 470 18.45 32.66 20.45
N ASN A 471 17.80 31.88 19.59
CA ASN A 471 18.01 30.45 19.38
C ASN A 471 18.02 30.18 17.87
N ASP A 472 19.15 29.72 17.33
CA ASP A 472 19.27 29.51 15.89
C ASP A 472 18.23 28.50 15.36
N ILE A 473 17.97 27.43 16.12
CA ILE A 473 17.02 26.38 15.73
C ILE A 473 15.58 26.91 15.51
N ASP A 474 15.19 28.01 16.17
CA ASP A 474 13.87 28.64 15.98
C ASP A 474 13.66 29.07 14.52
N LEU A 475 14.72 29.43 13.79
CA LEU A 475 14.64 29.77 12.36
C LEU A 475 14.15 28.58 11.52
N VAL A 476 14.44 27.36 11.96
CA VAL A 476 14.01 26.12 11.31
C VAL A 476 12.65 25.65 11.83
N GLU A 477 12.38 25.79 13.13
CA GLU A 477 11.11 25.45 13.77
C GLU A 477 9.94 26.29 13.23
N LYS A 478 10.15 27.61 13.11
CA LYS A 478 9.11 28.61 12.80
C LYS A 478 8.98 28.95 11.32
N ARG A 479 9.47 28.07 10.44
CA ARG A 479 9.27 28.22 8.99
C ARG A 479 7.80 28.04 8.64
N TYR A 480 7.20 29.06 8.05
CA TYR A 480 5.80 29.03 7.64
C TYR A 480 5.62 28.61 6.18
N LEU A 481 6.67 28.69 5.36
CA LEU A 481 6.66 28.24 3.98
C LEU A 481 7.95 27.49 3.66
N VAL A 482 7.80 26.28 3.11
CA VAL A 482 8.89 25.44 2.63
C VAL A 482 8.56 25.01 1.21
N MET A 483 9.48 25.24 0.28
CA MET A 483 9.43 24.67 -1.07
C MET A 483 10.61 23.73 -1.23
N GLY A 484 10.35 22.44 -1.41
CA GLY A 484 11.37 21.40 -1.43
C GLY A 484 11.48 20.68 -2.75
N LEU A 485 12.63 20.06 -2.99
CA LEU A 485 12.91 19.15 -4.08
C LEU A 485 13.68 17.96 -3.55
N ASP A 486 13.06 16.78 -3.53
CA ASP A 486 13.71 15.53 -3.16
C ASP A 486 14.16 14.79 -4.42
N LEU A 487 15.45 14.50 -4.56
CA LEU A 487 15.98 13.66 -5.62
C LEU A 487 16.29 12.28 -5.06
N GLU A 488 15.55 11.24 -5.46
CA GLU A 488 15.94 9.86 -5.14
C GLU A 488 17.19 9.53 -5.95
N ILE A 489 18.33 9.30 -5.30
CA ILE A 489 19.62 9.02 -5.94
C ILE A 489 19.76 7.52 -6.20
N LEU A 490 19.41 6.71 -5.20
CA LEU A 490 19.50 5.27 -5.25
C LEU A 490 18.26 4.68 -4.59
N LYS A 491 17.62 3.67 -5.19
CA LYS A 491 16.57 2.88 -4.54
C LYS A 491 16.89 1.41 -4.64
N TRP A 492 16.87 0.74 -3.49
CA TRP A 492 16.91 -0.71 -3.38
C TRP A 492 15.53 -1.24 -3.05
N GLN A 493 15.10 -2.29 -3.74
CA GLN A 493 13.87 -3.00 -3.46
C GLN A 493 13.99 -4.48 -3.80
N ASN A 494 13.30 -5.35 -3.07
CA ASN A 494 13.23 -6.76 -3.39
C ASN A 494 11.76 -7.18 -3.52
N LYS A 495 11.42 -7.90 -4.59
CA LYS A 495 10.04 -8.34 -4.83
C LYS A 495 9.48 -9.21 -3.69
N ASN A 496 10.33 -10.01 -3.06
CA ASN A 496 10.00 -10.87 -1.92
C ASN A 496 10.07 -10.14 -0.57
N ALA A 497 10.58 -8.90 -0.55
CA ALA A 497 10.61 -8.09 0.66
C ALA A 497 9.45 -7.07 0.62
N PRO A 498 8.82 -6.80 1.76
CA PRO A 498 7.84 -5.75 1.88
C PRO A 498 8.48 -4.40 2.17
N VAL A 499 9.77 -4.22 1.87
CA VAL A 499 10.50 -3.01 2.21
C VAL A 499 11.27 -2.50 1.00
N SER A 500 11.38 -1.19 0.91
CA SER A 500 12.27 -0.48 0.00
C SER A 500 13.13 0.48 0.79
N LEU A 501 14.38 0.64 0.35
CA LEU A 501 15.34 1.54 0.96
C LEU A 501 15.86 2.48 -0.13
N SER A 502 15.77 3.78 0.08
CA SER A 502 16.28 4.78 -0.86
C SER A 502 17.23 5.77 -0.21
N LEU A 503 18.28 6.13 -0.92
CA LEU A 503 19.12 7.29 -0.65
C LEU A 503 18.57 8.46 -1.45
N TYR A 504 18.37 9.60 -0.81
CA TYR A 504 17.88 10.80 -1.47
C TYR A 504 18.73 12.02 -1.12
N GLY A 505 18.81 12.96 -2.07
CA GLY A 505 19.28 14.31 -1.85
C GLY A 505 18.09 15.27 -1.73
N LEU A 506 18.27 16.38 -1.03
CA LEU A 506 17.23 17.39 -0.85
C LEU A 506 17.75 18.81 -1.12
N LEU A 507 16.85 19.65 -1.61
CA LEU A 507 17.02 21.09 -1.74
C LEU A 507 15.75 21.79 -1.28
N ASN A 508 15.84 22.72 -0.33
CA ASN A 508 14.69 23.35 0.30
C ASN A 508 14.85 24.87 0.34
N TYR A 509 13.88 25.61 -0.17
CA TYR A 509 13.74 27.05 0.07
C TYR A 509 12.77 27.29 1.23
N ASN A 510 13.22 27.97 2.28
CA ASN A 510 12.48 28.16 3.52
C ASN A 510 12.24 29.64 3.79
N ILE A 511 11.09 29.98 4.36
CA ILE A 511 10.77 31.32 4.84
C ILE A 511 10.23 31.25 6.27
N SER A 512 10.82 32.07 7.14
CA SER A 512 10.43 32.26 8.54
C SER A 512 10.19 33.74 8.80
N GLU A 513 9.49 34.09 9.89
CA GLU A 513 9.34 35.49 10.31
C GLU A 513 10.09 35.74 11.61
N MET A 514 10.71 36.90 11.72
CA MET A 514 11.51 37.31 12.86
C MET A 514 11.01 38.65 13.40
N ASN A 515 10.86 38.73 14.71
CA ASN A 515 10.56 39.97 15.41
C ASN A 515 11.83 40.55 16.02
N ILE A 516 12.05 41.83 15.73
CA ILE A 516 13.16 42.61 16.25
C ILE A 516 12.59 43.63 17.21
N HIS A 517 12.81 43.40 18.50
CA HIS A 517 12.45 44.34 19.54
C HIS A 517 13.50 45.45 19.59
N THR A 518 13.17 46.60 19.01
CA THR A 518 13.97 47.82 19.15
C THR A 518 13.53 48.59 20.41
N VAL A 519 14.25 49.64 20.78
CA VAL A 519 13.96 50.46 21.97
C VAL A 519 12.58 51.13 21.91
N SER A 520 12.02 51.35 20.70
CA SER A 520 10.76 52.08 20.50
C SER A 520 9.66 51.29 19.79
N ASP A 521 9.98 50.23 19.07
CA ASP A 521 9.01 49.48 18.25
C ASP A 521 9.44 48.02 18.00
N THR A 522 8.49 47.16 17.62
CA THR A 522 8.76 45.79 17.18
C THR A 522 8.66 45.70 15.66
N ILE A 523 9.78 45.42 14.99
CA ILE A 523 9.84 45.31 13.54
C ILE A 523 9.80 43.83 13.16
N THR A 524 8.84 43.43 12.33
CA THR A 524 8.76 42.08 11.76
C THR A 524 9.48 42.04 10.41
N LYS A 525 10.34 41.04 10.20
CA LYS A 525 11.02 40.78 8.92
C LYS A 525 10.91 39.31 8.52
N SER A 526 10.79 39.06 7.21
CA SER A 526 10.84 37.69 6.67
C SER A 526 12.29 37.27 6.43
N VAL A 527 12.69 36.12 6.96
CA VAL A 527 14.04 35.56 6.79
C VAL A 527 13.96 34.37 5.85
N LYS A 528 14.82 34.35 4.85
CA LYS A 528 14.89 33.30 3.80
C LYS A 528 16.07 32.37 4.05
N ALA A 529 15.95 31.10 3.68
CA ALA A 529 17.09 30.18 3.67
C ALA A 529 17.03 29.16 2.54
N MET A 530 18.20 28.79 2.05
CA MET A 530 18.39 27.60 1.23
C MET A 530 18.92 26.47 2.09
N GLY A 531 18.18 25.38 2.14
CA GLY A 531 18.53 24.12 2.77
C GLY A 531 19.02 23.12 1.74
N PHE A 532 20.07 22.39 2.04
CA PHE A 532 20.54 21.28 1.21
C PHE A 532 20.97 20.11 2.10
N GLY A 533 20.93 18.90 1.57
CA GLY A 533 21.24 17.72 2.37
C GLY A 533 20.94 16.41 1.68
N GLY A 534 20.83 15.37 2.49
CA GLY A 534 20.45 14.05 2.03
C GLY A 534 20.19 13.08 3.17
N GLY A 535 19.56 11.97 2.82
CA GLY A 535 19.10 11.02 3.82
C GLY A 535 18.80 9.64 3.28
N LEU A 536 18.49 8.76 4.21
CA LEU A 536 17.96 7.44 3.97
C LEU A 536 16.45 7.46 4.19
N HIS A 537 15.72 6.79 3.32
CA HIS A 537 14.29 6.61 3.41
C HIS A 537 13.96 5.13 3.29
N LEU A 538 13.40 4.57 4.36
CA LEU A 538 12.86 3.22 4.42
C LEU A 538 11.34 3.32 4.27
N SER A 539 10.77 2.61 3.30
CA SER A 539 9.33 2.55 3.08
C SER A 539 8.86 1.11 3.03
N THR A 540 7.76 0.82 3.72
CA THR A 540 7.17 -0.52 3.79
C THR A 540 5.96 -0.64 2.86
N LYS A 541 5.80 -1.82 2.25
CA LYS A 541 4.59 -2.18 1.51
C LYS A 541 3.42 -2.26 2.48
N ARG A 542 2.25 -1.89 1.97
CA ARG A 542 0.98 -1.94 2.68
C ARG A 542 0.69 -3.37 3.17
N PHE A 543 0.55 -3.55 4.48
CA PHE A 543 0.05 -4.77 5.10
C PHE A 543 -1.29 -4.46 5.76
N ASN A 544 -2.38 -5.14 5.34
CA ASN A 544 -3.71 -5.00 5.94
C ASN A 544 -4.14 -3.54 6.17
N ASN A 545 -3.97 -2.70 5.15
CA ASN A 545 -4.33 -1.27 5.14
C ASN A 545 -3.39 -0.32 5.91
N PHE A 546 -2.34 -0.85 6.55
CA PHE A 546 -1.31 -0.04 7.19
C PHE A 546 -0.05 0.04 6.36
N GLY A 547 0.64 1.18 6.44
CA GLY A 547 2.00 1.34 5.96
C GLY A 547 2.84 2.13 6.97
N PHE A 548 4.14 2.00 6.80
CA PHE A 548 5.15 2.64 7.64
C PHE A 548 6.27 3.20 6.79
N ASP A 549 6.62 4.46 7.05
CA ASP A 549 7.75 5.15 6.44
C ASP A 549 8.68 5.70 7.52
N TYR A 550 9.99 5.60 7.27
CA TYR A 550 11.03 6.16 8.13
C TYR A 550 12.06 6.92 7.30
N LYS A 551 12.40 8.15 7.70
CA LYS A 551 13.46 8.94 7.10
C LYS A 551 14.46 9.39 8.15
N ALA A 552 15.74 9.30 7.80
CA ALA A 552 16.85 9.88 8.56
C ALA A 552 17.67 10.76 7.63
N GLU A 553 17.87 12.02 8.00
CA GLU A 553 18.32 13.08 7.11
C GLU A 553 19.33 13.99 7.80
N PHE A 554 20.40 14.32 7.08
CA PHE A 554 21.29 15.42 7.43
C PHE A 554 21.03 16.59 6.48
N SER A 555 20.78 17.76 7.05
CA SER A 555 20.54 18.98 6.27
C SER A 555 21.26 20.19 6.86
N TRP A 556 21.62 21.13 6.00
CA TRP A 556 22.27 22.39 6.34
C TRP A 556 21.44 23.52 5.76
N TYR A 557 21.09 24.50 6.60
CA TYR A 557 20.31 25.66 6.19
C TYR A 557 21.16 26.93 6.21
N ASP A 558 21.36 27.53 5.04
CA ASP A 558 22.09 28.79 4.86
C ASP A 558 21.12 29.97 4.93
N PHE A 559 21.22 30.72 6.03
CA PHE A 559 20.43 31.94 6.26
C PHE A 559 21.22 33.20 5.93
N GLN A 560 22.53 33.21 6.09
CA GLN A 560 23.33 34.43 5.94
C GLN A 560 23.43 34.89 4.48
N ASN A 561 23.61 33.97 3.52
CA ASN A 561 23.84 34.34 2.12
C ASN A 561 22.55 34.72 1.37
N PHE A 562 21.38 34.41 1.94
CA PHE A 562 20.08 34.61 1.31
C PHE A 562 19.31 35.83 1.85
N ASN A 563 19.92 36.60 2.74
CA ASN A 563 19.34 37.81 3.32
C ASN A 563 20.36 38.96 3.34
N THR A 564 19.89 40.18 3.12
CA THR A 564 20.73 41.39 3.06
C THR A 564 20.55 42.26 4.30
N TYR A 565 20.57 41.67 5.49
CA TYR A 565 20.30 42.38 6.76
C TYR A 565 21.55 42.90 7.49
N GLN A 566 22.73 42.76 6.88
CA GLN A 566 24.00 43.22 7.45
C GLN A 566 24.03 44.73 7.67
N SER A 567 23.45 45.52 6.77
CA SER A 567 23.33 46.99 6.90
C SER A 567 22.42 47.43 8.04
N GLU A 568 21.56 46.53 8.52
CA GLU A 568 20.60 46.76 9.60
C GLU A 568 21.10 46.18 10.94
N LYS A 569 22.38 45.78 11.00
CA LYS A 569 23.04 45.18 12.17
C LYS A 569 22.38 43.88 12.66
N ILE A 570 21.66 43.17 11.81
CA ILE A 570 21.05 41.89 12.15
C ILE A 570 22.01 40.78 11.72
N MET A 571 22.47 39.98 12.69
CA MET A 571 23.36 38.86 12.48
C MET A 571 22.56 37.55 12.45
N LEU A 572 22.48 36.97 11.26
CA LEU A 572 21.91 35.63 11.06
C LEU A 572 23.03 34.59 11.14
N PRO A 573 22.74 33.37 11.64
CA PRO A 573 23.72 32.30 11.64
C PRO A 573 24.10 31.91 10.19
N PRO A 574 25.38 31.61 9.92
CA PRO A 574 25.84 31.25 8.59
C PRO A 574 25.17 29.97 8.08
N ILE A 575 25.26 28.90 8.87
CA ILE A 575 24.71 27.58 8.53
C ILE A 575 24.14 26.95 9.79
N ILE A 576 22.93 26.42 9.70
CA ILE A 576 22.30 25.62 10.75
C ILE A 576 22.30 24.15 10.33
N PRO A 577 23.16 23.30 10.91
CA PRO A 577 23.17 21.87 10.65
C PRO A 577 22.11 21.15 11.50
N ILE A 578 21.34 20.27 10.87
CA ILE A 578 20.22 19.54 11.47
C ILE A 578 20.33 18.06 11.14
N PHE A 579 20.13 17.20 12.15
CA PHE A 579 19.80 15.80 11.97
C PHE A 579 18.30 15.59 12.21
N ARG A 580 17.58 15.28 11.14
CA ARG A 580 16.14 15.08 11.15
C ARG A 580 15.80 13.60 11.08
N ASN A 581 14.89 13.16 11.94
CA ASN A 581 14.27 11.83 11.85
C ASN A 581 12.76 11.99 11.70
N GLU A 582 12.16 11.20 10.83
CA GLU A 582 10.73 11.17 10.58
C GLU A 582 10.27 9.71 10.62
N ALA A 583 9.27 9.41 11.45
CA ALA A 583 8.60 8.12 11.48
C ALA A 583 7.11 8.34 11.27
N GLU A 584 6.56 7.75 10.21
CA GLU A 584 5.14 7.83 9.85
C GLU A 584 4.51 6.45 9.85
N VAL A 585 3.31 6.36 10.46
CA VAL A 585 2.39 5.25 10.26
C VAL A 585 1.14 5.81 9.58
N PHE A 586 0.68 5.15 8.53
CA PHE A 586 -0.53 5.55 7.82
C PHE A 586 -1.50 4.39 7.61
N TYR A 587 -2.79 4.70 7.60
CA TYR A 587 -3.91 3.77 7.48
C TYR A 587 -4.84 4.22 6.36
N HIS A 588 -5.18 3.30 5.46
CA HIS A 588 -6.09 3.51 4.34
C HIS A 588 -7.53 3.08 4.71
N PRO A 589 -8.45 4.01 5.02
CA PRO A 589 -9.84 3.67 5.31
C PRO A 589 -10.51 3.03 4.08
N ASN A 590 -11.39 2.06 4.33
CA ASN A 590 -12.19 1.34 3.31
C ASN A 590 -11.37 0.70 2.18
N GLY A 591 -10.09 0.44 2.42
CA GLY A 591 -9.23 -0.13 1.40
C GLY A 591 -8.74 0.89 0.36
N SER A 592 -9.28 2.11 0.33
CA SER A 592 -8.99 3.12 -0.69
C SER A 592 -7.52 3.55 -0.61
N PRO A 593 -6.73 3.35 -1.68
CA PRO A 593 -5.33 3.77 -1.71
C PRO A 593 -5.16 5.29 -1.81
N ASN A 594 -6.22 6.03 -2.18
CA ASN A 594 -6.15 7.45 -2.52
C ASN A 594 -6.37 8.33 -1.30
N GLN A 595 -6.69 7.73 -0.17
CA GLN A 595 -7.00 8.40 1.08
C GLN A 595 -6.33 7.64 2.20
N ALA A 596 -5.73 8.35 3.15
CA ALA A 596 -5.21 7.74 4.35
C ALA A 596 -5.16 8.73 5.51
N ILE A 597 -5.33 8.18 6.70
CA ILE A 597 -5.07 8.86 7.96
C ILE A 597 -3.64 8.51 8.35
N PHE A 598 -2.86 9.49 8.82
CA PHE A 598 -1.49 9.24 9.25
C PHE A 598 -1.20 9.88 10.60
N ALA A 599 -0.28 9.24 11.32
CA ALA A 599 0.39 9.78 12.49
C ALA A 599 1.89 9.80 12.19
N ARG A 600 2.54 10.95 12.40
CA ARG A 600 3.95 11.17 12.08
C ARG A 600 4.66 11.86 13.23
N LEU A 601 5.77 11.28 13.68
CA LEU A 601 6.68 11.92 14.61
C LEU A 601 7.90 12.42 13.83
N ILE A 602 8.24 13.70 14.00
CA ILE A 602 9.44 14.30 13.42
C ILE A 602 10.30 14.88 14.54
N THR A 603 11.60 14.61 14.50
CA THR A 603 12.59 15.18 15.43
C THR A 603 13.57 16.02 14.63
N TYR A 604 13.91 17.22 15.12
CA TYR A 604 14.94 18.09 14.55
C TYR A 604 16.01 18.32 15.61
N ASN A 605 17.18 17.69 15.44
CA ASN A 605 18.29 17.81 16.37
C ASN A 605 19.34 18.76 15.78
N TYR A 606 19.68 19.82 16.51
CA TYR A 606 20.73 20.75 16.11
C TYR A 606 22.10 20.13 16.33
N LEU A 607 22.96 20.17 15.30
CA LEU A 607 24.31 19.61 15.33
C LEU A 607 25.39 20.70 15.48
N GLY A 608 25.02 21.93 15.81
CA GLY A 608 25.99 23.01 16.01
C GLY A 608 26.62 23.01 17.40
N SER A 609 27.34 24.08 17.71
CA SER A 609 28.21 24.17 18.90
C SER A 609 27.47 24.12 20.25
N SER A 610 26.15 24.33 20.28
CA SER A 610 25.28 24.15 21.45
C SER A 610 24.52 22.82 21.37
N ASN A 611 25.17 21.73 21.77
CA ASN A 611 24.79 20.34 21.47
C ASN A 611 23.48 19.79 22.12
N ASN A 612 22.61 20.66 22.65
CA ASN A 612 21.39 20.25 23.39
C ASN A 612 20.08 20.83 22.81
N GLN A 613 20.11 21.56 21.70
CA GLN A 613 18.89 22.12 21.11
C GLN A 613 18.21 21.13 20.17
N ALA A 614 16.92 20.87 20.41
CA ALA A 614 16.07 20.06 19.54
C ALA A 614 14.62 20.50 19.66
N PHE A 615 13.83 20.27 18.61
CA PHE A 615 12.37 20.36 18.66
C PHE A 615 11.72 19.14 18.01
N TYR A 616 10.49 18.87 18.42
CA TYR A 616 9.73 17.69 18.03
C TYR A 616 8.38 18.12 17.45
N GLN A 617 7.87 17.36 16.51
CA GLN A 617 6.54 17.55 15.93
C GLN A 617 5.81 16.23 15.98
N PHE A 618 4.60 16.19 16.56
CA PHE A 618 3.75 15.01 16.54
C PHE A 618 2.49 15.31 15.75
N GLN A 619 2.56 14.97 14.47
CA GLN A 619 1.57 15.34 13.47
C GLN A 619 0.51 14.24 13.34
N PHE A 620 -0.74 14.65 13.32
CA PHE A 620 -1.85 13.79 12.95
C PHE A 620 -2.68 14.45 11.86
N GLY A 621 -3.02 13.69 10.83
CA GLY A 621 -3.81 14.26 9.75
C GLY A 621 -4.19 13.28 8.67
N TYR A 622 -4.59 13.87 7.55
CA TYR A 622 -5.18 13.18 6.43
C TYR A 622 -4.37 13.46 5.17
N LYS A 623 -4.09 12.40 4.40
CA LYS A 623 -3.50 12.47 3.07
C LYS A 623 -4.53 12.05 2.04
N PHE A 624 -4.62 12.81 0.97
CA PHE A 624 -5.43 12.50 -0.18
C PHE A 624 -4.60 12.65 -1.46
N ALA A 625 -4.64 11.63 -2.30
CA ALA A 625 -4.10 11.66 -3.65
C ALA A 625 -5.22 12.08 -4.61
N ILE A 626 -4.94 13.04 -5.49
CA ILE A 626 -5.93 13.46 -6.48
C ILE A 626 -5.97 12.45 -7.62
N GLY A 627 -7.13 11.83 -7.80
CA GLY A 627 -7.37 10.80 -8.80
C GLY A 627 -8.24 9.69 -8.24
N ASN A 628 -9.20 9.16 -9.00
CA ASN A 628 -10.09 8.12 -8.50
C ASN A 628 -9.66 6.75 -9.05
N ARG A 629 -9.34 5.76 -8.22
CA ARG A 629 -9.12 4.40 -8.73
C ARG A 629 -10.44 3.77 -9.17
N THR A 630 -10.87 4.05 -10.39
CA THR A 630 -11.80 3.20 -11.12
C THR A 630 -11.00 2.27 -12.02
N VAL A 631 -10.43 1.21 -11.42
CA VAL A 631 -9.96 0.06 -12.20
C VAL A 631 -11.20 -0.66 -12.71
N SER A 632 -11.70 -0.25 -13.87
CA SER A 632 -12.60 -1.10 -14.65
C SER A 632 -11.75 -2.00 -15.52
N GLY A 633 -11.55 -3.24 -15.07
CA GLY A 633 -11.24 -4.31 -16.00
C GLY A 633 -12.45 -4.44 -16.93
N LYS A 634 -12.35 -3.93 -18.14
CA LYS A 634 -13.32 -4.19 -19.19
C LYS A 634 -12.61 -4.97 -20.29
N ASP A 635 -13.20 -6.13 -20.57
CA ASP A 635 -12.98 -6.99 -21.74
C ASP A 635 -12.94 -6.18 -23.05
#